data_AF-A0ABD0RRB7-F1
#
_entry.id   AF-A0ABD0RRB7-F1
#
_cell.length_a   1.000
_cell.length_b   1.000
_cell.length_c   1.000
_cell.angle_alpha   90.00
_cell.angle_beta   90.00
_cell.angle_gamma   90.00
#
_symmetry.space_group_name_H-M   'P 1'
#
loop_
_entity.id
_entity.type
_entity.pdbx_description
1 polymer ?
#
loop_
_entity_poly.entity_id
_entity_poly.type
_entity_poly.pdbx_seq_one_letter_code
_entity_poly.pdbx_strand_id
1 'polypeptide(L)' 'LDLSCQDKDGATALHFAASEGHHRIVERLLLMGAKVLKDLWGGTPLHDAAENGELEV' A
#
# COMPACT_ATOMS: atom_id res chain seq x y z
N LEU A 1 -4.21 -15.28 -6.92
CA LEU A 1 -3.85 -13.91 -7.33
C LEU A 1 -2.65 -13.52 -6.49
N ASP A 2 -1.57 -13.03 -7.08
CA ASP A 2 -0.45 -12.48 -6.31
C ASP A 2 -0.78 -11.03 -5.96
N LEU A 3 -0.85 -10.72 -4.66
CA LEU A 3 -1.16 -9.39 -4.14
C LEU A 3 0.09 -8.54 -3.88
N SER A 4 1.27 -9.10 -4.15
CA SER A 4 2.57 -8.46 -3.94
C SER A 4 3.21 -8.01 -5.26
N CYS A 5 2.45 -8.03 -6.36
CA CYS A 5 2.92 -7.49 -7.63
C CYS A 5 3.29 -6.01 -7.48
N GLN A 6 4.45 -5.65 -8.02
CA GLN A 6 4.95 -4.29 -8.05
C GLN A 6 4.81 -3.72 -9.46
N ASP A 7 4.50 -2.44 -9.55
CA ASP A 7 4.56 -1.70 -10.81
C ASP A 7 6.00 -1.31 -11.17
N LYS A 8 6.16 -0.37 -12.11
CA LYS A 8 7.48 0.08 -12.58
C LYS A 8 8.27 0.83 -11.51
N ASP A 9 7.58 1.35 -10.50
CA ASP A 9 8.12 2.17 -9.42
C ASP A 9 8.29 1.36 -8.13
N GLY A 10 8.00 0.05 -8.16
CA GLY A 10 8.05 -0.80 -6.98
C GLY A 10 6.80 -0.70 -6.11
N ALA A 11 5.80 0.10 -6.50
CA ALA A 11 4.57 0.29 -5.75
C ALA A 11 3.66 -0.93 -5.91
N THR A 12 3.03 -1.32 -4.80
CA THR A 12 2.06 -2.43 -4.75
C THR A 12 0.64 -1.89 -4.66
N ALA A 13 -0.37 -2.76 -4.78
CA ALA A 13 -1.76 -2.38 -4.52
C ALA A 13 -1.98 -1.75 -3.13
N LEU A 14 -1.15 -2.12 -2.13
CA LEU A 14 -1.20 -1.50 -0.80
C LEU A 14 -0.74 -0.04 -0.82
N HIS A 15 0.28 0.32 -1.62
CA HIS A 15 0.76 1.71 -1.73
C HIS A 15 -0.37 2.63 -2.21
N PHE A 16 -1.00 2.26 -3.34
CA PHE A 16 -2.14 3.00 -3.86
C PHE A 16 -3.34 3.04 -2.91
N ALA A 17 -3.67 1.91 -2.26
CA ALA A 17 -4.81 1.90 -1.33
C ALA A 17 -4.54 2.74 -0.07
N ALA A 18 -3.31 2.80 0.41
CA ALA A 18 -2.90 3.61 1.55
C ALA A 18 -2.82 5.10 1.21
N SER A 19 -2.21 5.42 0.06
CA SER A 19 -2.14 6.77 -0.52
C SER A 19 -3.50 7.45 -0.65
N GLU A 20 -4.53 6.68 -1.03
CA GLU A 20 -5.89 7.20 -1.25
C GLU A 20 -6.83 7.03 -0.02
N GLY A 21 -6.29 6.62 1.14
CA GLY A 21 -7.09 6.46 2.36
C GLY A 21 -8.14 5.36 2.30
N HIS A 22 -8.01 4.39 1.38
CA HIS A 22 -8.95 3.30 1.17
C HIS A 22 -8.83 2.22 2.25
N HIS A 23 -9.12 2.57 3.50
CA HIS A 23 -8.91 1.72 4.69
C HIS A 23 -9.50 0.30 4.54
N ARG A 24 -10.71 0.16 3.97
CA ARG A 24 -11.35 -1.16 3.75
C ARG A 24 -10.61 -2.02 2.74
N ILE A 25 -9.98 -1.40 1.75
CA ILE A 25 -9.19 -2.10 0.73
C ILE A 25 -7.86 -2.54 1.36
N VAL A 26 -7.21 -1.67 2.13
CA VAL A 26 -5.99 -2.01 2.88
C VAL A 26 -6.23 -3.20 3.80
N GLU A 27 -7.29 -3.16 4.63
CA GLU A 27 -7.65 -4.26 5.51
C GLU A 27 -7.88 -5.57 4.73
N ARG A 28 -8.63 -5.51 3.62
CA ARG A 28 -8.90 -6.70 2.80
C ARG A 28 -7.62 -7.26 2.17
N LEU A 29 -6.73 -6.42 1.66
CA LEU A 29 -5.46 -6.84 1.08
C LEU A 29 -4.56 -7.53 2.12
N LEU A 30 -4.47 -6.95 3.33
CA LEU A 30 -3.72 -7.53 4.44
C LEU A 30 -4.31 -8.89 4.88
N LEU A 31 -5.64 -9.00 4.98
CA LEU A 31 -6.32 -10.26 5.31
C LEU A 31 -6.09 -11.35 4.26
N MET A 32 -5.93 -10.96 2.99
CA MET A 32 -5.58 -11.90 1.91
C MET A 32 -4.08 -12.21 1.82
N GLY A 33 -3.26 -11.68 2.74
CA GLY A 33 -1.84 -11.97 2.84
C GLY A 33 -0.95 -11.13 1.92
N ALA A 34 -1.41 -9.94 1.50
CA ALA A 34 -0.55 -8.99 0.80
C ALA A 34 0.66 -8.61 1.66
N LYS A 35 1.85 -8.64 1.07
CA LYS A 35 3.09 -8.25 1.77
C LYS A 35 3.22 -6.73 1.77
N VAL A 36 3.60 -6.19 2.93
CA VAL A 36 4.07 -4.80 3.03
C VAL A 36 5.48 -4.74 2.47
N LEU A 37 5.61 -4.29 1.23
CA LEU A 37 6.88 -4.14 0.52
C LEU A 37 7.29 -2.67 0.46
N LYS A 38 8.56 -2.43 0.14
CA LYS A 38 9.05 -1.10 -0.17
C LYS A 38 9.01 -0.84 -1.68
N ASP A 39 8.72 0.39 -2.06
CA ASP A 39 8.90 0.88 -3.43
C ASP A 39 10.39 1.11 -3.76
N LEU A 40 10.68 1.61 -4.96
CA LEU A 40 12.05 1.88 -5.41
C LEU A 40 12.72 3.05 -4.68
N TRP A 41 11.96 3.91 -4.00
CA TRP A 41 12.46 5.00 -3.16
C TRP A 41 12.62 4.59 -1.69
N GLY A 42 12.26 3.35 -1.35
CA GLY A 42 12.31 2.81 0.01
C GLY A 42 11.08 3.18 0.86
N GLY A 43 10.09 3.84 0.27
CA GLY A 43 8.78 4.12 0.86
C GLY A 43 7.99 2.84 1.07
N THR A 44 7.03 2.88 1.99
CA THR A 44 6.10 1.79 2.26
C THR A 44 4.69 2.35 2.09
N PRO A 45 3.64 1.50 2.02
CA PRO A 45 2.26 2.01 1.96
C PRO A 45 1.92 3.02 3.07
N LEU A 46 2.48 2.83 4.27
CA LEU A 46 2.28 3.76 5.38
C LEU A 46 2.98 5.12 5.17
N HIS A 47 4.08 5.17 4.42
CA HIS A 47 4.68 6.45 4.04
C HIS A 47 3.75 7.22 3.11
N ASP A 48 3.14 6.55 2.11
CA ASP A 48 2.22 7.19 1.18
C ASP A 48 0.97 7.75 1.90
N ALA A 49 0.41 6.97 2.82
CA ALA A 49 -0.69 7.42 3.68
C ALA A 49 -0.30 8.66 4.50
N ALA A 50 0.89 8.64 5.12
CA ALA A 50 1.37 9.76 5.92
C ALA A 50 1.65 11.02 5.07
N GLU A 51 2.16 10.85 3.85
CA GLU A 51 2.40 11.95 2.90
C GLU A 51 1.09 12.63 2.49
N ASN A 52 0.02 11.86 2.27
CA ASN A 52 -1.29 12.38 1.88
C ASN A 52 -2.21 12.75 3.05
N GLY A 53 -1.79 12.51 4.29
CA GLY A 53 -2.55 12.86 5.48
C GLY A 53 -3.70 11.90 5.80
N GLU A 54 -3.62 10.66 5.34
CA GLU A 54 -4.62 9.63 5.56
C GLU A 54 -4.45 9.01 6.95
N LEU A 55 -5.29 9.44 7.89
CA LEU A 55 -5.15 9.10 9.33
C LEU A 55 -5.77 7.76 9.73
N GLU A 56 -6.66 7.19 8.93
CA GLU A 56 -7.47 6.01 9.28
C GLU A 56 -6.99 4.70 8.62
N VAL A 57 -5.88 4.74 7.87
CA VAL A 57 -5.38 3.62 7.05
C VAL A 57 -4.22 2.84 7.67
#